data_AF-A0A7X6WT51-F1
#
_entry.id   AF-A0A7X6WT51-F1
#
_cell.length_a   1.000
_cell.length_b   1.000
_cell.length_c   1.000
_cell.angle_alpha   90.00
_cell.angle_beta   90.00
_cell.angle_gamma   90.00
#
_symmetry.space_group_name_H-M   'P 1'
#
loop_
_entity.id
_entity.type
_entity.pdbx_description
1 polymer ?
#
loop_
_entity_poly.entity_id
_entity_poly.type
_entity_poly.pdbx_seq_one_letter_code
_entity_poly.pdbx_strand_id
1 'polypeptide(L)'
;MTKKRLLVITGIASIFLVAFNFIGTFNLCGGREYSVCMDVVFNIFMILFPIIPLFLFSLITYKMQDNVFQAWWRFARIWIPISMLAILVSPSNTHNWMFPIEKGTVAFFSAVLFAVISLILIITWQFKEKKR
;
A
#
# COMPACT_ATOMS: atom_id res chain seq x y z
N MET A 1 -15.06 6.30 -9.89
CA MET A 1 -14.19 5.11 -9.99
C MET A 1 -15.08 3.88 -9.90
N THR A 2 -15.10 3.00 -10.90
CA THR A 2 -15.91 1.76 -10.84
C THR A 2 -15.12 0.65 -10.14
N LYS A 3 -15.80 -0.22 -9.36
CA LYS A 3 -15.20 -1.38 -8.68
C LYS A 3 -14.30 -2.22 -9.58
N LYS A 4 -14.77 -2.54 -10.80
CA LYS A 4 -14.03 -3.32 -11.80
C LYS A 4 -12.71 -2.65 -12.21
N ARG A 5 -12.75 -1.37 -12.59
CA ARG A 5 -11.54 -0.60 -12.94
C ARG A 5 -10.56 -0.52 -11.77
N LEU A 6 -11.06 -0.32 -10.54
CA LEU A 6 -10.18 -0.27 -9.38
C LEU A 6 -9.45 -1.58 -9.18
N LEU A 7 -10.17 -2.70 -9.18
CA LEU A 7 -9.59 -4.04 -8.98
C LEU A 7 -8.56 -4.38 -10.06
N VAL A 8 -8.84 -4.03 -11.33
CA VAL A 8 -7.89 -4.24 -12.43
C VAL A 8 -6.64 -3.41 -12.24
N ILE A 9 -6.76 -2.12 -11.92
CA ILE A 9 -5.60 -1.24 -11.73
C ILE A 9 -4.74 -1.70 -10.55
N THR A 10 -5.38 -2.02 -9.43
CA THR A 10 -4.68 -2.43 -8.21
C THR A 10 -4.08 -3.82 -8.36
N GLY A 11 -4.78 -4.73 -9.05
CA GLY A 11 -4.27 -6.05 -9.40
C GLY A 11 -3.06 -6.00 -10.32
N ILE A 12 -3.11 -5.22 -11.40
CA ILE A 12 -1.96 -5.05 -12.31
C ILE A 12 -0.78 -4.45 -11.54
N ALA A 13 -1.01 -3.40 -10.74
CA ALA A 13 0.04 -2.77 -9.95
C ALA A 13 0.66 -3.75 -8.93
N SER A 14 -0.14 -4.56 -8.24
CA SER A 14 0.34 -5.58 -7.32
C SER A 14 1.12 -6.70 -8.03
N ILE A 15 0.65 -7.19 -9.18
CA ILE A 15 1.36 -8.20 -9.97
C ILE A 15 2.71 -7.65 -10.44
N PHE A 16 2.72 -6.41 -10.93
CA PHE A 16 3.94 -5.74 -11.36
C PHE A 16 4.95 -5.63 -10.22
N LEU A 17 4.50 -5.24 -9.02
CA LEU A 17 5.35 -5.18 -7.83
C LEU A 17 5.93 -6.55 -7.46
N VAL A 18 5.11 -7.59 -7.42
CA VAL A 18 5.57 -8.94 -7.09
C VAL A 18 6.54 -9.47 -8.15
N ALA A 19 6.26 -9.23 -9.43
CA ALA A 19 7.15 -9.62 -10.53
C ALA A 19 8.51 -8.91 -10.44
N PHE A 20 8.52 -7.60 -10.17
CA PHE A 20 9.76 -6.85 -9.94
C PHE A 20 10.53 -7.36 -8.73
N ASN A 21 9.83 -7.76 -7.66
CA ASN A 21 10.47 -8.31 -6.47
C ASN A 21 11.10 -9.68 -6.78
N PHE A 22 10.40 -10.50 -7.56
CA PHE A 22 10.83 -11.86 -7.92
C PHE A 22 12.02 -11.87 -8.89
N ILE A 23 12.08 -10.94 -9.84
CA ILE A 23 13.25 -10.76 -10.73
C ILE A 23 14.51 -10.52 -9.89
N GLY A 24 14.35 -9.97 -8.68
CA GLY A 24 15.42 -9.78 -7.71
C GLY A 24 16.23 -8.54 -8.04
N THR A 25 16.45 -7.71 -7.05
CA THR A 25 17.27 -6.50 -7.17
C THR A 25 18.73 -6.79 -7.52
N PHE A 26 19.20 -8.01 -7.24
CA PHE A 26 20.53 -8.50 -7.65
C PHE A 26 20.69 -8.65 -9.17
N ASN A 27 19.66 -9.12 -9.89
CA ASN A 27 19.72 -9.25 -11.36
C ASN A 27 19.54 -7.89 -12.05
N LEU A 28 18.83 -6.95 -11.41
CA LEU A 28 18.58 -5.61 -11.93
C LEU A 28 19.77 -4.67 -11.73
N CYS A 29 20.46 -4.76 -10.60
CA CYS A 29 21.55 -3.87 -10.21
C CYS A 29 22.96 -4.47 -10.35
N GLY A 30 23.11 -5.55 -11.13
CA GLY A 30 24.34 -6.36 -11.28
C GLY A 30 25.53 -5.67 -11.96
N GLY A 31 25.95 -4.49 -11.48
CA GLY A 31 27.05 -3.69 -12.02
C GLY A 31 27.80 -2.86 -10.96
N ARG A 32 28.70 -1.97 -11.42
CA ARG A 32 29.61 -1.15 -10.57
C ARG A 32 28.89 -0.20 -9.60
N GLU A 33 27.63 0.17 -9.85
CA GLU A 33 26.83 1.10 -9.04
C GLU A 33 25.74 0.38 -8.21
N TYR A 34 26.05 -0.82 -7.73
CA TYR A 34 25.12 -1.66 -6.97
C TYR A 34 24.44 -0.92 -5.80
N SER A 35 25.16 -0.06 -5.07
CA SER A 35 24.64 0.67 -3.90
C SER A 35 23.57 1.71 -4.26
N VAL A 36 23.80 2.52 -5.30
CA VAL A 36 22.86 3.57 -5.73
C VAL A 36 21.63 2.96 -6.38
N CYS A 37 21.82 1.97 -7.24
CA CYS A 37 20.73 1.25 -7.88
C CYS A 37 19.83 0.55 -6.85
N MET A 38 20.43 -0.11 -5.85
CA MET A 38 19.67 -0.74 -4.77
C MET A 38 18.84 0.26 -3.96
N ASP A 39 19.39 1.42 -3.63
CA ASP A 39 18.66 2.44 -2.87
C ASP A 39 17.46 2.98 -3.65
N VAL A 40 17.62 3.25 -4.95
CA VAL A 40 16.51 3.71 -5.82
C VAL A 40 15.41 2.65 -5.90
N VAL A 41 15.78 1.39 -6.15
CA VAL A 41 14.80 0.30 -6.28
C VAL A 41 14.08 0.07 -4.96
N PHE A 42 14.80 0.05 -3.84
CA PHE A 42 14.23 -0.09 -2.50
C PHE A 42 13.25 1.04 -2.18
N ASN A 43 13.60 2.29 -2.51
CA ASN A 43 12.73 3.44 -2.33
C ASN A 43 11.43 3.31 -3.13
N ILE A 44 11.50 2.88 -4.40
CA ILE A 44 10.32 2.65 -5.24
C ILE A 44 9.43 1.56 -4.63
N PHE A 45 10.02 0.46 -4.17
CA PHE A 45 9.27 -0.61 -3.51
C PHE A 45 8.55 -0.14 -2.26
N MET A 46 9.22 0.63 -1.40
CA MET A 46 8.63 1.14 -0.16
C MET A 46 7.47 2.09 -0.44
N ILE A 47 7.61 2.99 -1.41
CA ILE A 47 6.53 3.92 -1.81
C ILE A 47 5.30 3.18 -2.33
N LEU A 48 5.51 2.08 -3.05
CA LEU A 48 4.44 1.28 -3.67
C LEU A 48 3.90 0.18 -2.73
N PHE A 49 4.52 -0.05 -1.59
CA PHE A 49 4.10 -1.05 -0.60
C PHE A 49 2.61 -0.93 -0.17
N PRO A 50 2.02 0.27 0.03
CA PRO A 50 0.61 0.43 0.39
C PRO A 50 -0.38 -0.07 -0.67
N ILE A 51 0.07 -0.35 -1.90
CA ILE A 51 -0.78 -0.86 -2.98
C ILE A 51 -1.23 -2.31 -2.71
N ILE A 52 -0.40 -3.12 -2.06
CA ILE A 52 -0.71 -4.52 -1.75
C ILE A 52 -1.96 -4.64 -0.86
N PRO A 53 -2.03 -3.99 0.33
CA PRO A 53 -3.25 -4.04 1.14
C PRO A 53 -4.43 -3.39 0.43
N LEU A 54 -4.21 -2.34 -0.38
CA LEU A 54 -5.29 -1.74 -1.16
C LEU A 54 -5.89 -2.72 -2.19
N PHE A 55 -5.09 -3.57 -2.82
CA PHE A 55 -5.58 -4.64 -3.68
C PHE A 55 -6.42 -5.67 -2.90
N LEU A 56 -5.94 -6.13 -1.74
CA LEU A 56 -6.68 -7.07 -0.89
C LEU A 56 -8.05 -6.52 -0.48
N PHE A 57 -8.10 -5.26 0.01
CA PHE A 57 -9.36 -4.62 0.38
C PHE A 57 -10.24 -4.29 -0.82
N SER A 58 -9.66 -3.99 -1.99
CA SER A 58 -10.42 -3.84 -3.23
C SER A 58 -11.11 -5.15 -3.64
N LEU A 59 -10.49 -6.30 -3.38
CA LEU A 59 -11.07 -7.62 -3.67
C LEU A 59 -12.21 -7.95 -2.71
N ILE A 60 -12.05 -7.65 -1.41
CA ILE A 60 -13.11 -7.81 -0.41
C ILE A 60 -14.31 -6.91 -0.73
N THR A 61 -14.07 -5.62 -1.00
CA THR A 61 -15.13 -4.65 -1.26
C THR A 61 -15.81 -4.82 -2.63
N TYR A 62 -15.21 -5.60 -3.54
CA TYR A 62 -15.83 -5.94 -4.83
C TYR A 62 -17.14 -6.73 -4.66
N LYS A 63 -17.20 -7.64 -3.67
CA LYS A 63 -18.40 -8.42 -3.36
C LYS A 63 -19.43 -7.65 -2.50
N MET A 64 -19.10 -6.45 -2.02
CA MET A 64 -19.96 -5.66 -1.14
C MET A 64 -20.86 -4.69 -1.92
N GLN A 65 -21.88 -4.14 -1.26
CA GLN A 65 -22.75 -3.10 -1.83
C GLN A 65 -21.97 -1.85 -2.24
N ASP A 66 -22.49 -1.12 -3.23
CA ASP A 66 -21.82 0.08 -3.78
C ASP A 66 -21.63 1.20 -2.74
N ASN A 67 -22.51 1.28 -1.74
CA ASN A 67 -22.42 2.27 -0.66
C ASN A 67 -21.17 2.07 0.20
N VAL A 68 -20.93 0.84 0.66
CA VAL A 68 -19.73 0.48 1.44
C VAL A 68 -18.47 0.73 0.63
N PHE A 69 -18.47 0.33 -0.64
CA PHE A 69 -17.34 0.57 -1.55
C PHE A 69 -17.05 2.07 -1.72
N GLN A 70 -18.06 2.91 -1.93
CA GLN A 70 -17.85 4.35 -2.07
C GLN A 70 -17.31 4.99 -0.79
N ALA A 71 -17.82 4.60 0.38
CA ALA A 71 -17.33 5.11 1.66
C ALA A 71 -15.87 4.73 1.91
N TRP A 72 -15.52 3.45 1.72
CA TRP A 72 -14.14 2.97 1.82
C TRP A 72 -13.22 3.63 0.78
N TRP A 73 -13.67 3.78 -0.47
CA TRP A 73 -12.87 4.37 -1.54
C TRP A 73 -12.53 5.85 -1.29
N ARG A 74 -13.43 6.63 -0.66
CA ARG A 74 -13.14 8.02 -0.27
C ARG A 74 -11.98 8.09 0.73
N PHE A 75 -11.96 7.18 1.70
CA PHE A 75 -10.85 7.05 2.64
C PHE A 75 -9.57 6.64 1.91
N ALA A 76 -9.61 5.57 1.12
CA ALA A 76 -8.43 5.05 0.44
C ALA A 76 -7.78 6.07 -0.50
N ARG A 77 -8.59 6.86 -1.22
CA ARG A 77 -8.09 7.92 -2.12
C ARG A 77 -7.26 8.98 -1.39
N ILE A 78 -7.59 9.28 -0.13
CA ILE A 78 -6.88 10.29 0.66
C ILE A 78 -5.71 9.66 1.41
N TRP A 79 -5.90 8.45 1.96
CA TRP A 79 -4.87 7.78 2.75
C TRP A 79 -3.64 7.40 1.93
N ILE A 80 -3.82 6.91 0.71
CA ILE A 80 -2.70 6.47 -0.15
C ILE A 80 -1.69 7.58 -0.47
N PRO A 81 -2.10 8.77 -0.98
CA PRO A 81 -1.13 9.84 -1.21
C PRO A 81 -0.50 10.33 0.10
N ILE A 82 -1.25 10.35 1.21
CA ILE A 82 -0.71 10.69 2.52
C ILE A 82 0.37 9.68 2.96
N SER A 83 0.11 8.38 2.80
CA SER A 83 1.08 7.34 3.17
C SER A 83 2.31 7.39 2.27
N MET A 84 2.13 7.61 0.96
CA MET A 84 3.25 7.79 0.04
C MET A 84 4.13 9.00 0.42
N LEU A 85 3.52 10.13 0.75
CA LEU A 85 4.26 11.32 1.21
C LEU A 85 4.99 11.06 2.53
N ALA A 86 4.35 10.38 3.49
CA ALA A 86 4.97 10.03 4.77
C ALA A 86 6.20 9.13 4.58
N ILE A 87 6.12 8.14 3.67
CA ILE A 87 7.25 7.26 3.33
C ILE A 87 8.37 8.05 2.64
N LEU A 88 8.02 9.01 1.77
CA LEU A 88 8.99 9.81 1.03
C LEU A 88 9.79 10.75 1.92
N VAL A 89 9.15 11.33 2.95
CA VAL A 89 9.78 12.21 3.94
C VAL A 89 10.59 11.42 4.99
N SER A 90 10.28 10.13 5.19
CA SER A 90 10.97 9.33 6.21
C SER A 90 12.44 9.04 5.84
N PRO A 91 13.36 9.08 6.82
CA PRO A 91 14.78 8.84 6.56
C PRO A 91 15.06 7.38 6.19
N SER A 92 16.02 7.15 5.30
CA SER A 92 16.45 5.81 4.87
C SER A 92 17.36 5.12 5.88
N ASN A 93 18.10 5.87 6.69
CA ASN A 93 19.06 5.34 7.66
C ASN A 93 18.89 6.03 9.02
N THR A 94 18.49 5.27 10.04
CA THR A 94 18.60 5.72 11.44
C THR A 94 19.39 4.69 12.23
N HIS A 95 20.62 5.03 12.63
CA HIS A 95 21.45 4.25 13.56
C HIS A 95 20.89 4.19 15.00
N ASN A 96 19.60 4.50 15.21
CA ASN A 96 18.97 4.56 16.52
C ASN A 96 18.16 3.29 16.79
N TRP A 97 18.80 2.36 17.49
CA TRP A 97 18.27 1.07 17.98
C TRP A 97 16.98 1.16 18.82
N MET A 98 16.62 2.34 19.32
CA MET A 98 15.48 2.54 20.21
C MET A 98 14.16 2.85 19.47
N PHE A 99 14.24 3.50 18.30
CA PHE A 99 13.12 3.70 17.38
C PHE A 99 13.67 3.78 15.95
N PRO A 100 13.79 2.64 15.24
CA PRO A 100 14.20 2.66 13.84
C PRO A 100 13.03 3.21 13.00
N ILE A 101 12.93 4.54 12.94
CA ILE A 101 12.04 5.25 12.02
C ILE A 101 12.68 5.19 10.63
N GLU A 102 12.70 3.99 10.08
CA GLU A 102 13.15 3.70 8.73
C GLU A 102 11.95 3.71 7.78
N LYS A 103 12.21 3.94 6.49
CA LYS A 103 11.18 3.89 5.43
C LYS A 103 10.32 2.63 5.50
N GLY A 104 10.93 1.49 5.83
CA GLY A 104 10.24 0.22 6.03
C GLY A 104 9.25 0.24 7.18
N THR A 105 9.64 0.80 8.33
CA THR A 105 8.77 0.93 9.52
C THR A 105 7.59 1.84 9.24
N VAL A 106 7.80 2.97 8.57
CA VAL A 106 6.72 3.90 8.19
C VAL A 106 5.78 3.27 7.17
N ALA A 107 6.33 2.59 6.15
CA ALA A 107 5.53 1.86 5.17
C ALA A 107 4.68 0.76 5.83
N PHE A 108 5.28 -0.04 6.71
CA PHE A 108 4.59 -1.08 7.46
C PHE A 108 3.51 -0.53 8.38
N PHE A 109 3.82 0.49 9.18
CA PHE A 109 2.86 1.13 10.08
C PHE A 109 1.70 1.76 9.30
N SER A 110 1.98 2.41 8.17
CA SER A 110 0.95 2.99 7.30
C SER A 110 0.03 1.91 6.69
N ALA A 111 0.58 0.73 6.35
CA ALA A 111 -0.16 -0.41 5.84
C ALA A 111 -1.06 -1.04 6.92
N VAL A 112 -0.54 -1.19 8.14
CA VAL A 112 -1.31 -1.68 9.30
C VAL A 112 -2.46 -0.73 9.63
N LEU A 113 -2.18 0.57 9.72
CA LEU A 113 -3.21 1.58 9.96
C LEU A 113 -4.27 1.58 8.85
N PHE A 114 -3.84 1.51 7.59
CA PHE A 114 -4.76 1.40 6.47
C PHE A 114 -5.67 0.18 6.60
N ALA A 115 -5.12 -0.96 7.00
CA ALA A 115 -5.88 -2.20 7.16
C ALA A 115 -6.89 -2.12 8.29
N VAL A 116 -6.48 -1.60 9.46
CA VAL A 116 -7.35 -1.43 10.63
C VAL A 116 -8.49 -0.47 10.32
N ILE A 117 -8.20 0.70 9.75
CA ILE A 117 -9.22 1.70 9.42
C ILE A 117 -10.15 1.17 8.32
N SER A 118 -9.62 0.48 7.31
CA SER A 118 -10.42 -0.15 6.27
C SER A 118 -11.39 -1.17 6.84
N LEU A 119 -10.95 -2.02 7.77
CA LEU A 119 -11.80 -2.97 8.47
C LEU A 119 -12.91 -2.28 9.26
N ILE A 120 -12.58 -1.26 10.06
CA ILE A 120 -13.56 -0.51 10.85
C ILE A 120 -14.62 0.11 9.95
N LEU A 121 -14.22 0.76 8.84
CA LEU A 121 -15.15 1.35 7.89
C LEU A 121 -16.05 0.29 7.24
N ILE A 122 -15.48 -0.83 6.81
CA ILE A 122 -16.26 -1.92 6.21
C ILE A 122 -17.28 -2.47 7.20
N ILE A 123 -16.87 -2.78 8.43
CA ILE A 123 -17.74 -3.33 9.47
C ILE A 123 -18.85 -2.35 9.84
N THR A 124 -18.52 -1.09 10.13
CA THR A 124 -19.51 -0.07 10.54
C THR A 124 -20.55 0.18 9.47
N TRP A 125 -20.15 0.23 8.20
CA TRP A 125 -21.08 0.40 7.09
C TRP A 125 -21.93 -0.85 6.83
N GLN A 126 -21.35 -2.05 6.91
CA GLN A 126 -22.09 -3.30 6.79
C GLN A 126 -23.19 -3.42 7.87
N PHE A 127 -22.89 -3.07 9.13
CA PHE A 127 -23.89 -3.07 10.20
C PHE A 127 -24.97 -2.00 10.00
N LYS A 128 -24.60 -0.81 9.53
CA LYS A 128 -25.55 0.28 9.24
C LYS A 128 -26.51 -0.10 8.12
N GLU A 129 -26.04 -0.83 7.11
CA GLU A 129 -26.84 -1.26 5.96
C GLU A 129 -27.75 -2.43 6.32
N LYS A 130 -27.31 -3.37 7.18
CA LYS A 130 -28.16 -4.47 7.71
C LYS A 130 -29.30 -3.99 8.61
N LYS A 131 -29.16 -2.81 9.21
CA LYS A 131 -30.16 -2.20 10.12
C LYS A 131 -31.21 -1.36 9.37
N ARG A 132 -31.03 -1.13 8.07
CA ARG A 132 -31.92 -0.35 7.20
C ARG A 132 -32.75 -1.27 6.32
#